data_AF-A0AAV5U779-F1
#
_entry.id   AF-A0AAV5U779-F1
#
_cell.length_a   1.000
_cell.length_b   1.000
_cell.length_c   1.000
_cell.angle_alpha   90.00
_cell.angle_beta   90.00
_cell.angle_gamma   90.00
#
_symmetry.space_group_name_H-M   'P 1'
#
loop_
_entity.id
_entity.type
_entity.pdbx_description
1 polymer ?
#
loop_
_entity_poly.entity_id
_entity_poly.type
_entity_poly.pdbx_seq_one_letter_code
_entity_poly.pdbx_strand_id
1 'polypeptide(L)'
;HLSMFIFCNDDGVYDFWSCEHVSTLHIINRNDEAASIKQEITTKFSHDHTNWGKTEATLFAELVDTQKGFILDDKILVEARVTVNLVNGIKKEVQFDFAKEE
;
A
#
# COMPACT_ATOMS: atom_id res chain seq x y z
N HIS A 1 -17.42 -2.34 -8.18
CA HIS A 1 -16.61 -1.62 -7.16
C HIS A 1 -15.18 -1.48 -7.65
N LEU A 2 -14.41 -0.52 -7.11
CA LEU A 2 -12.95 -0.49 -7.25
C LEU A 2 -12.33 -1.34 -6.14
N SER A 3 -11.38 -2.20 -6.49
CA SER A 3 -10.56 -2.96 -5.55
C SER A 3 -9.15 -2.39 -5.49
N MET A 4 -8.56 -2.33 -4.30
CA MET A 4 -7.21 -1.81 -4.09
C MET A 4 -6.43 -2.73 -3.15
N PHE A 5 -5.20 -3.08 -3.53
CA PHE A 5 -4.33 -3.99 -2.78
C PHE A 5 -2.92 -3.42 -2.73
N ILE A 6 -2.23 -3.65 -1.61
CA ILE A 6 -0.80 -3.43 -1.44
C ILE A 6 -0.13 -4.80 -1.50
N PHE A 7 0.91 -4.90 -2.31
CA PHE A 7 1.77 -6.08 -2.41
C PHE A 7 3.07 -5.81 -1.66
N CYS A 8 3.59 -6.83 -0.99
CA CYS A 8 4.87 -6.80 -0.31
C CYS A 8 5.64 -8.06 -0.69
N ASN A 9 6.85 -7.88 -1.25
CA ASN A 9 7.77 -8.96 -1.58
C ASN A 9 7.11 -10.13 -2.36
N ASP A 10 6.25 -9.80 -3.33
CA ASP A 10 5.46 -10.75 -4.12
C ASP A 10 6.32 -11.56 -5.12
N ASP A 11 7.47 -11.01 -5.48
CA ASP A 11 8.52 -11.63 -6.27
C ASP A 11 9.60 -12.31 -5.41
N GLY A 12 9.39 -12.37 -4.10
CA GLY A 12 10.34 -12.91 -3.14
C GLY A 12 10.61 -14.40 -3.37
N VAL A 13 11.88 -14.75 -3.51
CA VAL A 13 12.34 -16.15 -3.73
C VAL A 13 12.48 -16.96 -2.43
N TYR A 14 12.28 -16.31 -1.27
CA TYR A 14 12.43 -16.94 0.03
C TYR A 14 11.07 -17.13 0.68
N ASP A 15 10.83 -18.33 1.21
CA ASP A 15 9.55 -18.68 1.82
C ASP A 15 9.49 -18.24 3.30
N PHE A 16 10.61 -17.75 3.83
CA PHE A 16 10.74 -17.34 5.23
C PHE A 16 10.88 -15.82 5.34
N TRP A 17 9.75 -15.11 5.30
CA TRP A 17 9.70 -13.69 5.65
C TRP A 17 8.34 -13.30 6.21
N SER A 18 8.33 -12.23 6.99
CA SER A 18 7.08 -11.56 7.35
C SER A 18 7.26 -10.07 7.58
N CYS A 19 6.23 -9.29 7.32
CA CYS A 19 6.19 -7.85 7.54
C CYS A 19 4.90 -7.44 8.25
N GLU A 20 5.01 -7.06 9.53
CA GLU A 20 3.93 -6.44 10.29
C GLU A 20 3.88 -4.96 9.93
N HIS A 21 2.70 -4.48 9.51
CA HIS A 21 2.55 -3.11 9.04
C HIS A 21 1.17 -2.55 9.41
N VAL A 22 1.11 -1.24 9.39
CA VAL A 22 -0.15 -0.48 9.31
C VAL A 22 -0.12 0.28 8.00
N SER A 23 -1.20 0.22 7.24
CA SER A 23 -1.33 1.00 6.02
C SER A 23 -2.69 1.67 5.91
N THR A 24 -2.69 2.80 5.19
CA THR A 24 -3.91 3.51 4.82
C THR A 24 -3.92 3.70 3.31
N LEU A 25 -4.95 3.18 2.67
CA LEU A 25 -5.26 3.41 1.26
C LEU A 25 -6.18 4.61 1.13
N HIS A 26 -5.79 5.56 0.30
CA HIS A 26 -6.54 6.77 0.01
C HIS A 26 -7.00 6.78 -1.44
N ILE A 27 -8.25 7.15 -1.66
CA ILE A 27 -8.74 7.62 -2.95
C ILE A 27 -8.95 9.13 -2.81
N ILE A 28 -8.12 9.90 -3.51
CA ILE A 28 -8.02 11.33 -3.31
C ILE A 28 -9.17 12.03 -4.03
N ASN A 29 -9.93 12.82 -3.28
CA ASN A 29 -10.83 13.79 -3.85
C ASN A 29 -10.05 15.08 -4.11
N ARG A 30 -9.97 15.50 -5.38
CA ARG A 30 -9.18 16.66 -5.82
C ARG A 30 -9.88 18.00 -5.57
N ASN A 31 -11.18 17.98 -5.28
CA ASN A 31 -11.97 19.17 -4.99
C ASN A 31 -12.02 19.45 -3.47
N ASP A 32 -12.05 18.41 -2.65
CA ASP A 32 -12.11 18.50 -1.19
C ASP A 32 -11.34 17.34 -0.54
N GLU A 33 -10.16 17.62 0.01
CA GLU A 33 -9.32 16.59 0.65
C GLU A 33 -10.06 15.85 1.78
N ALA A 34 -10.96 16.52 2.52
CA ALA A 34 -11.71 15.90 3.61
C ALA A 34 -12.72 14.85 3.11
N ALA A 35 -13.16 14.95 1.86
CA ALA A 35 -14.01 13.98 1.19
C ALA A 35 -13.23 12.79 0.58
N SER A 36 -11.91 12.74 0.73
CA SER A 36 -11.10 11.60 0.30
C SER A 36 -11.49 10.34 1.06
N ILE A 37 -11.58 9.23 0.34
CA ILE A 37 -11.94 7.94 0.94
C ILE A 37 -10.68 7.32 1.55
N LYS A 38 -10.76 6.92 2.81
CA LYS A 38 -9.64 6.30 3.54
C LYS A 38 -10.01 4.90 3.99
N GLN A 39 -9.09 3.96 3.76
CA GLN A 39 -9.25 2.56 4.13
C GLN A 39 -8.01 2.11 4.90
N GLU A 40 -8.17 1.88 6.20
CA GLU A 40 -7.09 1.37 7.04
C GLU A 40 -6.99 -0.15 6.95
N ILE A 41 -5.75 -0.63 6.93
CA ILE A 41 -5.38 -2.04 6.86
C ILE A 41 -4.27 -2.26 7.89
N THR A 42 -4.59 -3.06 8.92
CA THR A 42 -3.63 -3.52 9.92
C THR A 42 -3.56 -5.03 9.84
N THR A 43 -2.45 -5.55 9.31
CA THR A 43 -2.28 -6.97 9.03
C THR A 43 -0.79 -7.31 8.90
N LYS A 44 -0.48 -8.57 8.61
CA LYS A 44 0.86 -9.10 8.45
C LYS A 44 1.01 -9.69 7.05
N PHE A 45 1.98 -9.17 6.29
CA PHE A 45 2.41 -9.82 5.06
C PHE A 45 3.31 -11.02 5.38
N SER A 46 3.24 -12.05 4.53
CA SER A 46 4.14 -13.20 4.53
C SER A 46 4.22 -13.79 3.13
N HIS A 47 5.07 -14.79 2.93
CA HIS A 47 5.14 -15.54 1.68
C HIS A 47 3.76 -16.04 1.20
N ASP A 48 2.92 -16.56 2.09
CA ASP A 48 1.59 -17.07 1.72
C ASP A 48 0.53 -15.97 1.53
N HIS A 49 0.79 -14.78 2.06
CA HIS A 49 -0.11 -13.63 2.03
C HIS A 49 0.69 -12.38 1.65
N THR A 50 1.09 -12.32 0.37
CA THR A 50 1.93 -11.24 -0.18
C THR A 50 1.15 -9.95 -0.40
N ASN A 51 -0.19 -10.01 -0.44
CA ASN A 51 -1.03 -8.84 -0.63
C ASN A 51 -2.18 -8.73 0.38
N TRP A 52 -2.56 -7.48 0.66
CA TRP A 52 -3.70 -7.14 1.49
C TRP A 52 -4.36 -5.89 0.94
N GLY A 53 -5.69 -5.82 1.05
CA GLY A 53 -6.45 -4.79 0.39
C GLY A 53 -7.92 -4.77 0.76
N LYS A 54 -8.69 -4.00 -0.02
CA LYS A 54 -10.14 -3.97 0.01
C LYS A 54 -10.67 -4.35 -1.36
N THR A 55 -11.47 -5.41 -1.42
CA THR A 55 -12.16 -5.85 -2.64
C THR A 55 -13.23 -4.86 -3.08
N GLU A 56 -13.88 -4.19 -2.13
CA GLU A 56 -14.91 -3.18 -2.39
C GLU A 56 -14.57 -1.88 -1.66
N ALA A 57 -13.52 -1.19 -2.12
CA ALA A 57 -13.10 0.07 -1.51
C ALA A 57 -14.15 1.18 -1.70
N THR A 58 -14.77 1.23 -2.89
CA THR A 58 -15.88 2.14 -3.22
C THR A 58 -16.57 1.74 -4.53
N LEU A 59 -17.73 2.34 -4.81
CA LEU A 59 -18.47 2.17 -6.06
C LEU A 59 -17.72 2.86 -7.21
N PHE A 60 -17.49 2.12 -8.29
CA PHE A 60 -16.81 2.68 -9.46
C PHE A 60 -17.63 3.82 -10.10
N ALA A 61 -18.96 3.71 -10.07
CA ALA A 61 -19.87 4.74 -10.56
C ALA A 61 -19.69 6.09 -9.84
N GLU A 62 -19.37 6.08 -8.54
CA GLU A 62 -19.13 7.32 -7.79
C GLU A 62 -17.77 7.95 -8.11
N LEU A 63 -16.79 7.13 -8.47
CA LEU A 63 -15.45 7.61 -8.82
C LEU A 63 -15.44 8.33 -10.17
N VAL A 64 -16.20 7.83 -11.15
CA VAL A 64 -16.24 8.39 -12.51
C VAL A 64 -17.25 9.52 -12.67
N ASP A 65 -18.05 9.80 -11.63
CA ASP A 65 -18.91 10.98 -11.60
C ASP A 65 -18.04 12.23 -11.40
N THR A 66 -17.96 13.05 -12.46
CA THR A 66 -17.17 14.29 -12.46
C THR A 66 -17.64 15.30 -11.41
N GLN A 67 -18.86 15.19 -10.91
CA GLN A 67 -19.39 16.06 -9.85
C GLN A 67 -18.90 15.66 -8.45
N LYS A 68 -18.38 14.43 -8.28
CA LYS A 68 -17.92 13.92 -6.97
C LYS A 68 -16.49 14.32 -6.63
N GLY A 69 -15.69 14.73 -7.62
CA GLY A 69 -14.32 15.25 -7.41
C GLY A 69 -13.20 14.20 -7.34
N PHE A 70 -13.49 12.92 -7.58
CA PHE A 70 -12.48 11.85 -7.57
C PHE A 70 -11.76 11.65 -8.91
N ILE A 71 -12.38 12.07 -10.01
CA ILE A 71 -11.85 11.97 -11.38
C ILE A 71 -11.59 13.34 -11.97
N LEU A 72 -10.45 13.49 -12.63
CA LEU A 72 -10.11 14.65 -13.46
C LEU A 72 -9.18 14.16 -14.57
N ASP A 73 -9.47 14.58 -15.79
CA ASP A 73 -8.79 14.15 -17.03
C ASP A 73 -8.71 12.62 -17.19
N ASP A 74 -9.84 11.95 -16.94
CA ASP A 74 -9.98 10.48 -16.99
C ASP A 74 -9.00 9.72 -16.08
N LYS A 75 -8.53 10.39 -15.01
CA LYS A 75 -7.59 9.82 -14.04
C LYS A 75 -8.15 9.93 -12.64
N ILE A 76 -8.08 8.83 -11.90
CA ILE A 76 -8.34 8.77 -10.45
C ILE A 76 -6.98 8.76 -9.75
N LEU A 77 -6.84 9.54 -8.67
CA LEU A 77 -5.61 9.55 -7.87
C LEU A 77 -5.79 8.65 -6.64
N VAL A 78 -4.88 7.70 -6.47
CA VAL A 78 -4.81 6.83 -5.30
C VAL A 78 -3.48 7.01 -4.60
N GLU A 79 -3.47 6.89 -3.28
CA GLU A 79 -2.26 7.00 -2.45
C GLU A 79 -2.26 5.86 -1.42
N ALA A 80 -1.10 5.29 -1.15
CA ALA A 80 -0.90 4.31 -0.09
C ALA A 80 0.13 4.88 0.90
N ARG A 81 -0.26 4.98 2.18
CA ARG A 81 0.64 5.32 3.28
C ARG A 81 0.92 4.05 4.06
N VAL A 82 2.18 3.67 4.21
CA VAL A 82 2.57 2.40 4.83
C VAL A 82 3.63 2.65 5.90
N THR A 83 3.38 2.12 7.09
CA THR A 83 4.32 2.11 8.22
C THR A 83 4.66 0.66 8.54
N VAL A 84 5.94 0.31 8.40
CA VAL A 84 6.45 -1.03 8.73
C VAL A 84 6.89 -1.05 10.18
N ASN A 85 6.34 -1.98 10.96
CA ASN A 85 6.59 -2.10 12.39
C ASN A 85 7.67 -3.15 12.69
N LEU A 86 7.57 -4.32 12.08
CA LEU A 86 8.48 -5.44 12.32
C LEU A 86 8.68 -6.27 11.05
N VAL A 87 9.93 -6.60 10.76
CA VAL A 87 10.32 -7.50 9.66
C VAL A 87 11.14 -8.67 10.20
N ASN A 88 10.82 -9.87 9.74
CA ASN A 88 11.53 -11.11 10.08
C ASN A 88 11.93 -11.86 8.81
N GLY A 89 13.00 -12.65 8.88
CA GLY A 89 13.42 -13.54 7.79
C GLY A 89 14.09 -12.87 6.59
N ILE A 90 14.22 -11.54 6.60
CA ILE A 90 14.94 -10.79 5.57
C ILE A 90 16.42 -10.76 5.95
N LYS A 91 17.29 -11.28 5.06
CA LYS A 91 18.74 -11.20 5.23
C LYS A 91 19.15 -9.73 5.21
N LYS A 92 19.69 -9.23 6.32
CA LYS A 92 20.39 -7.94 6.31
C LYS A 92 21.69 -8.13 5.54
N GLU A 93 21.82 -7.53 4.36
CA GLU A 93 23.13 -7.41 3.73
C GLU A 93 23.98 -6.49 4.60
N VAL A 94 24.98 -7.07 5.26
CA VAL A 94 26.00 -6.28 5.95
C VAL A 94 26.86 -5.66 4.86
N GLN A 95 26.67 -4.36 4.62
CA GLN A 95 27.61 -3.61 3.81
C GLN A 95 28.85 -3.37 4.66
N PHE A 96 29.94 -4.03 4.29
CA PHE A 96 31.24 -3.75 4.84
C PHE A 96 31.79 -2.52 4.15
N ASP A 97 31.84 -1.40 4.89
CA ASP A 97 32.55 -0.21 4.47
C ASP A 97 34.05 -0.43 4.73
N PHE A 98 34.74 -0.99 3.74
CA PHE A 98 36.19 -1.19 3.78
C PHE A 98 36.98 0.12 3.63
N ALA A 99 36.31 1.27 3.43
CA ALA A 99 36.97 2.57 3.38
C ALA A 99 37.11 3.22 4.77
N LYS A 100 36.57 2.60 5.83
CA LYS A 100 36.91 2.91 7.22
C LYS A 100 38.03 2.00 7.70
N GLU A 101 39.26 2.34 7.36
CA GLU A 101 40.44 1.90 8.11
C GLU A 101 40.59 2.78 9.37
N GLU A 102 40.67 2.09 10.52
CA GLU A 102 40.99 2.50 11.92
C GLU A 102 40.30 3.72 12.56
#